data_AF-A0A969KSV1-F1
#
_entry.id   AF-A0A969KSV1-F1
#
_cell.length_a   1.000
_cell.length_b   1.000
_cell.length_c   1.000
_cell.angle_alpha   90.00
_cell.angle_beta   90.00
_cell.angle_gamma   90.00
#
_symmetry.space_group_name_H-M   'P 1'
#
loop_
_entity.id
_entity.type
_entity.pdbx_description
1 polymer ?
#
loop_
_entity_poly.entity_id
_entity_poly.type
_entity_poly.pdbx_seq_one_letter_code
_entity_poly.pdbx_strand_id
1 'polypeptide(L)'
;MKMVYQVAVWSVVLMSVPMAVLAQSPTEAQVAEAQQFYQDGVEEIEDGDYPEAIEELTNAITADPTYAPAYTYRGVAHTTLGNEDEGLADLNQAIQLDPNATVAYFIVALFITTLSSCSKHWQILIGQSPLTQSMAQPICTEESCKLSWAIAPVPCKI
;
A
#
# COMPACT_ATOMS: atom_id res chain seq x y z
N MET A 1 -27.81 38.26 11.22
CA MET A 1 -27.38 37.96 9.84
C MET A 1 -27.17 36.46 9.73
N LYS A 2 -28.17 35.72 9.23
CA LYS A 2 -28.17 34.25 9.11
C LYS A 2 -28.50 33.89 7.65
N MET A 3 -27.74 32.92 7.12
CA MET A 3 -28.20 31.85 6.23
C MET A 3 -28.80 32.26 4.86
N VAL A 4 -27.97 32.33 3.82
CA VAL A 4 -28.43 32.27 2.40
C VAL A 4 -27.42 31.58 1.47
N TYR A 5 -26.76 30.50 1.90
CA TYR A 5 -25.81 29.77 1.03
C TYR A 5 -25.99 28.24 1.13
N GLN A 6 -27.23 27.80 1.02
CA GLN A 6 -27.61 26.42 0.71
C GLN A 6 -28.78 26.52 -0.27
N VAL A 7 -28.87 25.60 -1.24
CA VAL A 7 -29.92 25.43 -2.28
C VAL A 7 -29.84 26.26 -3.58
N ALA A 8 -28.85 26.00 -4.45
CA ALA A 8 -28.95 26.41 -5.88
C ALA A 8 -28.18 25.53 -6.90
N VAL A 9 -27.90 24.25 -6.61
CA VAL A 9 -27.23 23.36 -7.59
C VAL A 9 -27.97 22.02 -7.80
N TRP A 10 -29.15 21.84 -7.21
CA TRP A 10 -29.84 20.54 -7.14
C TRP A 10 -30.97 20.32 -8.18
N SER A 11 -30.93 20.95 -9.36
CA SER A 11 -32.13 20.95 -10.23
C SER A 11 -32.00 20.44 -11.67
N VAL A 12 -30.82 20.08 -12.21
CA VAL A 12 -30.73 19.73 -13.65
C VAL A 12 -29.93 18.46 -13.99
N VAL A 13 -29.43 17.68 -13.02
CA VAL A 13 -28.59 16.48 -13.31
C VAL A 13 -29.25 15.15 -12.89
N LEU A 14 -30.57 15.11 -12.66
CA LEU A 14 -31.22 14.01 -11.94
C LEU A 14 -31.96 12.92 -12.76
N MET A 15 -31.95 12.89 -14.09
CA MET A 15 -32.77 11.89 -14.81
C MET A 15 -32.12 11.32 -16.08
N SER A 16 -30.99 10.62 -15.95
CA SER A 16 -30.59 9.57 -16.92
C SER A 16 -29.28 8.85 -16.59
N VAL A 17 -28.54 9.30 -15.57
CA VAL A 17 -27.36 8.54 -15.10
C VAL A 17 -27.85 7.50 -14.09
N PRO A 18 -27.70 6.18 -14.34
CA PRO A 18 -27.95 5.19 -13.30
C PRO A 18 -27.09 5.53 -12.08
N MET A 19 -27.71 5.58 -10.89
CA MET A 19 -27.11 5.94 -9.59
C MET A 19 -26.06 4.92 -9.11
N ALA A 20 -25.10 4.52 -9.95
CA ALA A 20 -24.12 3.50 -9.63
C ALA A 20 -22.67 4.01 -9.61
N VAL A 21 -22.39 5.25 -10.04
CA VAL A 21 -21.00 5.77 -10.04
C VAL A 21 -20.95 7.20 -9.52
N LEU A 22 -21.37 7.40 -8.28
CA LEU A 22 -20.70 8.37 -7.44
C LEU A 22 -19.90 7.53 -6.46
N ALA A 23 -18.59 7.42 -6.69
CA ALA A 23 -17.66 6.95 -5.68
C ALA A 23 -17.85 7.88 -4.47
N GLN A 24 -18.65 7.44 -3.51
CA GLN A 24 -18.86 8.17 -2.27
C GLN A 24 -17.51 8.14 -1.57
N SER A 25 -16.88 9.31 -1.47
CA SER A 25 -15.73 9.49 -0.59
C SER A 25 -16.09 8.96 0.80
N PRO A 26 -15.14 8.34 1.54
CA PRO A 26 -15.40 7.82 2.89
C PRO A 26 -16.11 8.88 3.72
N THR A 27 -17.20 8.50 4.41
CA THR A 27 -17.86 9.44 5.31
C THR A 27 -16.93 9.76 6.48
N GLU A 28 -17.03 10.96 7.06
CA GLU A 28 -16.19 11.35 8.22
C GLU A 28 -16.23 10.32 9.37
N ALA A 29 -17.36 9.62 9.51
CA ALA A 29 -17.51 8.51 10.47
C ALA A 29 -16.69 7.27 10.09
N GLN A 30 -16.64 6.88 8.81
CA GLN A 30 -15.85 5.74 8.33
C GLN A 30 -14.34 6.01 8.50
N VAL A 31 -13.89 7.25 8.25
CA VAL A 31 -12.49 7.64 8.45
C VAL A 31 -12.09 7.57 9.92
N ALA A 32 -12.99 8.01 10.83
CA ALA A 32 -12.73 7.93 12.27
C ALA A 32 -12.66 6.48 12.77
N GLU A 33 -13.53 5.61 12.25
CA GLU A 33 -13.54 4.17 12.56
C GLU A 33 -12.28 3.48 12.03
N ALA A 34 -11.89 3.74 10.78
CA ALA A 34 -10.64 3.23 10.20
C ALA A 34 -9.42 3.68 11.00
N GLN A 35 -9.41 4.94 11.46
CA GLN A 35 -8.34 5.46 12.29
C GLN A 35 -8.28 4.75 13.65
N GLN A 36 -9.42 4.41 14.26
CA GLN A 36 -9.45 3.69 15.52
C GLN A 36 -8.86 2.28 15.37
N PHE A 37 -9.36 1.49 14.43
CA PHE A 37 -8.83 0.16 14.13
C PHE A 37 -7.33 0.19 13.78
N TYR A 38 -6.87 1.26 13.13
CA TYR A 38 -5.45 1.46 12.89
C TYR A 38 -4.64 1.67 14.18
N GLN A 39 -5.15 2.44 15.14
CA GLN A 39 -4.45 2.61 16.42
C GLN A 39 -4.36 1.27 17.16
N ASP A 40 -5.47 0.52 17.19
CA ASP A 40 -5.53 -0.79 17.84
C ASP A 40 -4.54 -1.76 17.18
N GLY A 41 -4.51 -1.83 15.85
CA GLY A 41 -3.54 -2.67 15.13
C GLY A 41 -2.08 -2.23 15.29
N VAL A 42 -1.81 -0.95 15.58
CA VAL A 42 -0.45 -0.48 15.91
C VAL A 42 -0.05 -0.88 17.33
N GLU A 43 -0.98 -0.83 18.29
CA GLU A 43 -0.76 -1.31 19.66
C GLU A 43 -0.39 -2.80 19.66
N GLU A 44 -1.12 -3.62 18.89
CA GLU A 44 -0.81 -5.06 18.74
C GLU A 44 0.57 -5.31 18.11
N ILE A 45 1.02 -4.45 17.19
CA ILE A 45 2.40 -4.52 16.66
C ILE A 45 3.44 -4.21 17.74
N GLU A 46 3.16 -3.24 18.62
CA GLU A 46 4.05 -2.89 19.74
C GLU A 46 4.13 -4.02 20.78
N ASP A 47 3.00 -4.71 21.01
CA ASP A 47 2.93 -5.90 21.87
C ASP A 47 3.49 -7.16 21.20
N GLY A 48 3.68 -7.12 19.88
CA GLY A 48 4.26 -8.20 19.08
C GLY A 48 3.26 -9.25 18.61
N ASP A 49 1.95 -9.01 18.78
CA ASP A 49 0.87 -9.84 18.25
C ASP A 49 0.54 -9.46 16.80
N TYR A 50 1.44 -9.82 15.89
CA TYR A 50 1.26 -9.54 14.46
C TYR A 50 0.00 -10.14 13.83
N PRO A 51 -0.47 -11.35 14.21
CA PRO A 51 -1.75 -11.88 13.74
C PRO A 51 -2.94 -10.99 14.10
N GLU A 52 -3.05 -10.55 15.36
CA GLU A 52 -4.15 -9.69 15.80
C GLU A 52 -4.05 -8.30 15.13
N ALA A 53 -2.83 -7.77 15.01
CA ALA A 53 -2.59 -6.54 14.26
C ALA A 53 -3.09 -6.60 12.81
N ILE A 54 -2.90 -7.74 12.12
CA ILE A 54 -3.38 -7.92 10.75
C ILE A 54 -4.91 -7.88 10.69
N GLU A 55 -5.59 -8.45 11.68
CA GLU A 55 -7.05 -8.40 11.78
C GLU A 55 -7.53 -6.95 11.93
N GLU A 56 -6.97 -6.22 12.90
CA GLU A 56 -7.39 -4.83 13.13
C GLU A 56 -7.05 -3.90 11.96
N LEU A 57 -5.89 -4.08 11.34
CA LEU A 57 -5.53 -3.33 10.13
C LEU A 57 -6.42 -3.70 8.93
N THR A 58 -6.96 -4.92 8.90
CA THR A 58 -7.94 -5.33 7.88
C THR A 58 -9.31 -4.71 8.15
N ASN A 59 -9.71 -4.57 9.42
CA ASN A 59 -10.89 -3.82 9.81
C ASN A 59 -10.76 -2.35 9.40
N ALA A 60 -9.57 -1.75 9.63
CA ALA A 60 -9.27 -0.38 9.20
C ALA A 60 -9.41 -0.19 7.69
N ILE A 61 -8.87 -1.12 6.90
CA ILE A 61 -8.99 -1.12 5.43
C ILE A 61 -10.43 -1.34 4.97
N THR A 62 -11.21 -2.13 5.69
CA THR A 62 -12.62 -2.36 5.36
C THR A 62 -13.47 -1.13 5.61
N ALA A 63 -13.18 -0.38 6.69
CA ALA A 63 -13.84 0.88 7.02
C ALA A 63 -13.42 2.01 6.05
N ASP A 64 -12.14 2.12 5.72
CA ASP A 64 -11.63 3.05 4.70
C ASP A 64 -10.59 2.37 3.78
N PRO A 65 -11.01 1.93 2.59
CA PRO A 65 -10.11 1.32 1.61
C PRO A 65 -9.05 2.28 1.04
N THR A 66 -9.12 3.57 1.35
CA THR A 66 -8.15 4.58 0.92
C THR A 66 -7.16 4.95 2.01
N TYR A 67 -7.25 4.34 3.19
CA TYR A 67 -6.39 4.63 4.32
C TYR A 67 -5.00 3.98 4.19
N ALA A 68 -4.10 4.66 3.48
CA ALA A 68 -2.74 4.22 3.18
C ALA A 68 -1.89 3.74 4.39
N PRO A 69 -2.00 4.35 5.60
CA PRO A 69 -1.26 3.88 6.77
C PRO A 69 -1.60 2.43 7.15
N ALA A 70 -2.87 2.02 7.06
CA ALA A 70 -3.25 0.64 7.41
C ALA A 70 -2.59 -0.39 6.50
N TYR A 71 -2.53 -0.12 5.18
CA TYR A 71 -1.79 -0.97 4.24
C TYR A 71 -0.29 -1.02 4.55
N THR A 72 0.31 0.09 4.96
CA THR A 72 1.74 0.13 5.31
C THR A 72 2.03 -0.77 6.50
N TYR A 73 1.26 -0.64 7.58
CA TYR A 73 1.48 -1.40 8.81
C TYR A 73 1.07 -2.87 8.66
N ARG A 74 0.05 -3.19 7.84
CA ARG A 74 -0.31 -4.58 7.55
C ARG A 74 0.78 -5.26 6.73
N GLY A 75 1.35 -4.51 5.78
CA GLY A 75 2.55 -4.91 5.06
C GLY A 75 3.71 -5.22 6.00
N VAL A 76 4.00 -4.35 6.97
CA VAL A 76 5.01 -4.60 8.01
C VAL A 76 4.71 -5.90 8.78
N ALA A 77 3.49 -6.06 9.29
CA ALA A 77 3.12 -7.25 10.06
C ALA A 77 3.28 -8.54 9.25
N HIS A 78 2.83 -8.56 7.99
CA HIS A 78 3.03 -9.68 7.08
C HIS A 78 4.51 -9.97 6.83
N THR A 79 5.33 -8.94 6.59
CA THR A 79 6.77 -9.12 6.37
C THR A 79 7.48 -9.68 7.60
N THR A 80 7.08 -9.27 8.80
CA THR A 80 7.64 -9.81 10.06
C THR A 80 7.26 -11.27 10.27
N LEU A 81 6.08 -11.68 9.83
CA LEU A 81 5.62 -13.08 9.87
C LEU A 81 6.23 -13.95 8.75
N GLY A 82 7.00 -13.37 7.82
CA GLY A 82 7.59 -14.07 6.68
C GLY A 82 6.65 -14.22 5.48
N ASN A 83 5.48 -13.57 5.52
CA ASN A 83 4.52 -13.52 4.41
C ASN A 83 4.93 -12.39 3.44
N GLU A 84 6.06 -12.59 2.75
CA GLU A 84 6.69 -11.56 1.94
C GLU A 84 5.82 -11.09 0.76
N ASP A 85 5.13 -12.02 0.09
CA ASP A 85 4.32 -11.73 -1.10
C ASP A 85 3.08 -10.89 -0.72
N GLU A 86 2.39 -11.24 0.37
CA GLU A 86 1.26 -10.47 0.91
C GLU A 86 1.71 -9.10 1.41
N GLY A 87 2.83 -9.05 2.14
CA GLY A 87 3.36 -7.81 2.66
C GLY A 87 3.75 -6.83 1.56
N LEU A 88 4.38 -7.31 0.48
CA LEU A 88 4.74 -6.48 -0.67
C LEU A 88 3.53 -6.02 -1.47
N ALA A 89 2.46 -6.82 -1.56
CA ALA A 89 1.21 -6.41 -2.18
C ALA A 89 0.58 -5.23 -1.42
N ASP A 90 0.55 -5.30 -0.09
CA ASP A 90 0.04 -4.23 0.76
C ASP A 90 0.89 -2.95 0.69
N LEU A 91 2.21 -3.08 0.72
CA LEU A 91 3.12 -1.95 0.57
C LEU A 91 2.98 -1.27 -0.79
N ASN A 92 2.74 -2.04 -1.86
CA ASN A 92 2.45 -1.50 -3.18
C ASN A 92 1.12 -0.72 -3.19
N GLN A 93 0.08 -1.25 -2.54
CA GLN A 93 -1.19 -0.55 -2.41
C GLN A 93 -1.03 0.75 -1.61
N ALA A 94 -0.26 0.74 -0.52
CA ALA A 94 0.05 1.93 0.27
C ALA A 94 0.75 3.00 -0.58
N ILE A 95 1.72 2.63 -1.40
CA ILE A 95 2.44 3.55 -2.31
C ILE A 95 1.51 4.13 -3.38
N GLN A 96 0.56 3.34 -3.90
CA GLN A 96 -0.43 3.83 -4.87
C GLN A 96 -1.41 4.84 -4.27
N LEU A 97 -1.77 4.66 -2.99
CA LEU A 97 -2.67 5.55 -2.26
C LEU A 97 -1.95 6.82 -1.77
N ASP A 98 -0.75 6.67 -1.20
CA ASP A 98 0.10 7.77 -0.76
C ASP A 98 1.54 7.62 -1.32
N PRO A 99 1.86 8.34 -2.42
CA PRO A 99 3.21 8.36 -2.99
C PRO A 99 4.28 8.95 -2.06
N ASN A 100 3.92 9.51 -0.91
CA ASN A 100 4.87 10.02 0.08
C ASN A 100 5.10 9.05 1.26
N ALA A 101 4.53 7.84 1.20
CA ALA A 101 4.68 6.79 2.20
C ALA A 101 6.13 6.29 2.29
N THR A 102 6.98 7.06 2.94
CA THR A 102 8.44 6.84 3.02
C THR A 102 8.77 5.49 3.66
N VAL A 103 7.98 5.07 4.65
CA VAL A 103 8.10 3.78 5.31
C VAL A 103 7.88 2.64 4.31
N ALA A 104 6.85 2.73 3.47
CA ALA A 104 6.56 1.71 2.47
C ALA A 104 7.70 1.58 1.45
N TYR A 105 8.22 2.72 0.97
CA TYR A 105 9.40 2.73 0.08
C TYR A 105 10.65 2.12 0.73
N PHE A 106 10.90 2.41 2.01
CA PHE A 106 12.06 1.88 2.73
C PHE A 106 11.99 0.35 2.86
N ILE A 107 10.81 -0.19 3.21
CA ILE A 107 10.62 -1.63 3.37
C ILE A 107 10.74 -2.33 2.02
N VAL A 108 10.09 -1.81 0.97
CA VAL A 108 10.20 -2.38 -0.39
C VAL A 108 11.66 -2.36 -0.88
N ALA A 109 12.40 -1.28 -0.61
CA ALA A 109 13.81 -1.20 -0.95
C ALA A 109 14.63 -2.27 -0.20
N LEU A 110 14.38 -2.49 1.09
CA LEU A 110 15.02 -3.56 1.87
C LEU A 110 14.76 -4.93 1.22
N PHE A 111 13.52 -5.23 0.85
CA PHE A 111 13.16 -6.48 0.17
C PHE A 111 13.81 -6.65 -1.21
N ILE A 112 13.94 -5.59 -2.01
CA ILE A 112 14.58 -5.70 -3.32
C ILE A 112 16.09 -5.90 -3.19
N THR A 113 16.71 -5.35 -2.15
CA THR A 113 18.14 -5.54 -1.88
C THR A 113 18.48 -6.94 -1.38
N THR A 114 17.52 -7.69 -0.83
CA THR A 114 17.70 -9.13 -0.63
C THR A 114 17.62 -9.81 -2.01
N LEU A 115 18.75 -10.37 -2.46
CA LEU A 115 18.95 -10.90 -3.83
C LEU A 115 17.88 -11.91 -4.29
N SER A 116 17.08 -12.45 -3.37
CA SER A 116 16.00 -13.40 -3.63
C SER A 116 14.77 -12.77 -4.32
N SER A 117 14.52 -11.47 -4.13
CA SER A 117 13.24 -10.84 -4.49
C SER A 117 13.32 -9.83 -5.63
N CYS A 118 14.52 -9.59 -6.20
CA CYS A 118 14.70 -8.54 -7.20
C CYS A 118 13.89 -8.74 -8.50
N SER A 119 13.72 -9.98 -8.99
CA SER A 119 13.01 -10.18 -10.27
C SER A 119 11.48 -10.05 -10.14
N LYS A 120 10.91 -10.32 -8.96
CA LYS A 120 9.46 -10.32 -8.74
C LYS A 120 8.89 -8.92 -8.46
N HIS A 121 9.64 -8.07 -7.76
CA HIS A 121 9.06 -6.88 -7.09
C HIS A 121 9.64 -5.53 -7.54
N TRP A 122 10.61 -5.53 -8.47
CA TRP A 122 11.20 -4.32 -9.08
C TRP A 122 10.17 -3.34 -9.67
N GLN A 123 9.02 -3.83 -10.16
CA GLN A 123 7.98 -3.00 -10.77
C GLN A 123 7.29 -2.05 -9.78
N ILE A 124 7.31 -2.33 -8.47
CA ILE A 124 6.63 -1.54 -7.44
C ILE A 124 7.25 -0.14 -7.31
N LEU A 125 8.57 0.00 -7.47
CA LEU A 125 9.29 1.27 -7.25
C LEU A 125 9.39 2.18 -8.48
N ILE A 126 9.44 1.60 -9.68
CA ILE A 126 9.70 2.34 -10.93
C ILE A 126 8.43 2.96 -11.53
N GLY A 127 7.26 2.43 -11.20
CA GLY A 127 5.99 2.82 -11.83
C GLY A 127 5.41 4.16 -11.34
N GLN A 128 5.83 4.65 -10.17
CA GLN A 128 5.01 5.62 -9.41
C GLN A 128 5.73 6.90 -8.95
N SER A 129 7.04 7.10 -9.24
CA SER A 129 7.71 8.37 -8.92
C SER A 129 8.60 8.87 -10.10
N PRO A 130 8.53 10.16 -10.48
CA PRO A 130 9.44 10.72 -11.49
C PRO A 130 10.92 10.70 -11.06
N LEU A 131 11.18 10.70 -9.74
CA LEU A 131 12.52 10.72 -9.16
C LEU A 131 13.23 9.37 -9.34
N THR A 132 12.50 8.24 -9.35
CA THR A 132 13.08 6.90 -9.55
C THR A 132 13.35 6.55 -11.01
N GLN A 133 12.72 7.23 -11.98
CA GLN A 133 13.01 7.02 -13.41
C GLN A 133 14.43 7.44 -13.80
N SER A 134 14.98 8.49 -13.17
CA SER A 134 16.37 8.94 -13.41
C SER A 134 17.41 8.08 -12.68
N MET A 135 16.99 7.36 -11.64
CA MET A 135 17.83 6.44 -10.87
C MET A 135 17.74 5.01 -11.42
N ALA A 136 16.97 4.80 -12.49
CA ALA A 136 16.73 3.53 -13.16
C ALA A 136 17.94 3.01 -13.96
N GLN A 137 19.16 3.17 -13.42
CA GLN A 137 20.18 2.17 -13.69
C GLN A 137 19.72 0.91 -12.95
N PRO A 138 19.64 -0.25 -13.61
CA PRO A 138 19.08 -1.44 -13.00
C PRO A 138 19.96 -1.81 -11.82
N ILE A 139 19.43 -1.66 -10.60
CA ILE A 139 20.11 -2.11 -9.36
C ILE A 139 20.33 -3.63 -9.41
N CYS A 140 19.70 -4.31 -10.38
CA CYS A 140 19.95 -5.69 -10.76
C CYS A 140 20.39 -5.76 -12.22
N THR A 141 21.65 -5.43 -12.50
CA THR A 141 22.32 -5.79 -13.76
C THR A 141 22.45 -7.31 -13.88
N GLU A 142 22.54 -7.83 -15.12
CA GLU A 142 22.80 -9.25 -15.44
C GLU A 142 23.93 -9.89 -14.61
N GLU A 143 24.91 -9.12 -14.12
CA GLU A 143 26.03 -9.62 -13.31
C GLU A 143 25.60 -10.17 -11.94
N SER A 144 24.54 -9.65 -11.33
CA SER A 144 24.00 -10.19 -10.07
C SER A 144 23.35 -11.56 -10.28
N CYS A 145 22.73 -11.76 -11.44
CA CYS A 145 22.26 -13.07 -11.89
C CYS A 145 23.44 -14.01 -12.15
N LYS A 146 24.61 -13.46 -12.53
CA LYS A 146 25.83 -14.24 -12.70
C LYS A 146 26.46 -14.69 -11.35
N LEU A 147 26.33 -13.90 -10.30
CA LEU A 147 26.50 -14.29 -8.89
C LEU A 147 25.88 -15.65 -8.51
N SER A 148 24.61 -15.85 -8.92
CA SER A 148 23.76 -16.92 -8.38
C SER A 148 24.07 -18.33 -8.91
N TRP A 149 24.72 -18.47 -10.08
CA TRP A 149 25.04 -19.79 -10.64
C TRP A 149 26.16 -20.54 -9.89
N ALA A 150 26.81 -19.89 -8.92
CA ALA A 150 27.80 -20.53 -8.07
C ALA A 150 27.21 -21.24 -6.83
N ILE A 151 25.95 -20.97 -6.45
CA ILE A 151 25.42 -21.38 -5.12
C ILE A 151 24.09 -22.16 -5.18
N ALA A 152 23.21 -21.98 -6.18
CA ALA A 152 22.04 -22.85 -6.38
C ALA A 152 21.38 -22.66 -7.76
N PRO A 153 20.73 -23.70 -8.35
CA PRO A 153 20.12 -23.62 -9.67
C PRO A 153 18.70 -23.05 -9.56
N VAL A 154 18.55 -21.75 -9.31
CA VAL A 154 17.25 -21.09 -9.44
C VAL A 154 17.25 -20.37 -10.80
N PRO A 155 16.46 -20.82 -11.80
CA PRO A 155 16.46 -20.19 -13.10
C PRO A 155 15.70 -18.87 -13.04
N CYS A 156 16.44 -17.75 -13.03
CA CYS A 156 15.91 -16.46 -13.47
C CYS A 156 15.57 -16.58 -14.95
N LYS A 157 14.29 -16.76 -15.25
CA LYS A 157 13.79 -16.74 -16.63
C LYS A 157 13.65 -15.28 -17.03
N ILE A 158 14.56 -14.82 -17.90
CA ILE A 158 14.43 -13.61 -18.72
C ILE A 158 13.08 -13.58 -19.45
#